data_AF-A0A520HVY2-F1
#
_entry.id   AF-A0A520HVY2-F1
#
_cell.length_a   1.000
_cell.length_b   1.000
_cell.length_c   1.000
_cell.angle_alpha   90.00
_cell.angle_beta   90.00
_cell.angle_gamma   90.00
#
_symmetry.space_group_name_H-M   'P 1'
#
loop_
_entity.id
_entity.type
_entity.pdbx_description
1 polymer ?
#
loop_
_entity_poly.entity_id
_entity_poly.type
_entity_poly.pdbx_seq_one_letter_code
_entity_poly.pdbx_strand_id
1 'polypeptide(L)'
;MHEWQQAALALLAGYATVAPIGRADVEAIVRLLPLVHLEFALSEIEYFTAVVEDLASAALAWDDYLIGHAEWFQSAPGEDFLRAIEAGMPAR
;
A
#
# COMPACT_ATOMS: atom_id res chain seq x y z
N MET A 1 13.62 -4.19 0.21
CA MET A 1 12.40 -5.04 0.36
C MET A 1 12.16 -5.45 1.80
N HIS A 2 13.17 -6.01 2.51
CA HIS A 2 12.99 -6.45 3.90
C HIS A 2 12.55 -5.34 4.86
N GLU A 3 13.11 -4.12 4.72
CA GLU A 3 12.74 -2.98 5.58
C GLU A 3 11.28 -2.54 5.44
N TRP A 4 10.70 -2.67 4.25
CA TRP A 4 9.34 -2.17 3.97
C TRP A 4 8.30 -3.14 4.55
N GLN A 5 8.58 -4.44 4.47
CA GLN A 5 7.80 -5.47 5.14
C GLN A 5 7.81 -5.25 6.67
N GLN A 6 8.98 -4.94 7.23
CA GLN A 6 9.09 -4.64 8.67
C GLN A 6 8.29 -3.40 9.05
N ALA A 7 8.32 -2.34 8.25
CA ALA A 7 7.53 -1.14 8.49
C ALA A 7 6.02 -1.42 8.48
N ALA A 8 5.53 -2.16 7.48
CA ALA A 8 4.11 -2.53 7.39
C ALA A 8 3.67 -3.38 8.59
N LEU A 9 4.45 -4.39 8.96
CA LEU A 9 4.16 -5.24 10.11
C LEU A 9 4.21 -4.47 11.44
N ALA A 10 5.17 -3.55 11.60
CA ALA A 10 5.26 -2.71 12.79
C ALA A 10 4.06 -1.77 12.92
N LEU A 11 3.58 -1.18 11.81
CA LEU A 11 2.38 -0.35 11.79
C LEU A 11 1.13 -1.15 12.19
N LEU A 12 0.95 -2.35 11.62
CA LEU A 12 -0.19 -3.22 11.94
C LEU A 12 -0.12 -3.72 13.38
N ALA A 13 1.07 -4.08 13.87
CA ALA A 13 1.27 -4.46 15.27
C ALA A 13 0.94 -3.29 16.22
N GLY A 14 1.33 -2.07 15.88
CA GLY A 14 0.96 -0.86 16.60
C GLY A 14 -0.54 -0.63 16.62
N TYR A 15 -1.20 -0.71 15.45
CA TYR A 15 -2.65 -0.57 15.35
C TYR A 15 -3.41 -1.64 16.17
N ALA A 16 -2.90 -2.87 16.18
CA ALA A 16 -3.46 -3.98 16.97
C ALA A 16 -3.47 -3.72 18.49
N THR A 17 -2.69 -2.75 18.99
CA THR A 17 -2.73 -2.33 20.39
C THR A 17 -3.94 -1.43 20.71
N VAL A 18 -4.55 -0.82 19.70
CA VAL A 18 -5.71 0.07 19.82
C VAL A 18 -7.01 -0.66 19.50
N ALA A 19 -7.02 -1.45 18.42
CA ALA A 19 -8.16 -2.23 17.99
C ALA A 19 -7.72 -3.63 17.51
N PRO A 20 -8.40 -4.73 17.91
CA PRO A 20 -8.04 -6.06 17.45
C PRO A 20 -8.08 -6.15 15.92
N ILE A 21 -7.08 -6.82 15.34
CA ILE A 21 -7.06 -7.21 13.93
C ILE A 21 -7.29 -8.73 13.90
N GLY A 22 -8.45 -9.14 13.41
CA GLY A 22 -8.79 -10.54 13.18
C GLY A 22 -8.39 -11.03 11.80
N ARG A 23 -8.58 -12.32 11.53
CA ARG A 23 -8.25 -12.93 10.24
C ARG A 23 -8.94 -12.24 9.05
N ALA A 24 -10.21 -11.89 9.19
CA ALA A 24 -10.97 -11.23 8.12
C ALA A 24 -10.43 -9.83 7.81
N ASP A 25 -9.93 -9.12 8.82
CA ASP A 25 -9.32 -7.80 8.65
C ASP A 25 -8.01 -7.90 7.87
N VAL A 26 -7.16 -8.90 8.18
CA VAL A 26 -5.91 -9.15 7.44
C VAL A 26 -6.21 -9.49 5.97
N GLU A 27 -7.19 -10.36 5.74
CA GLU A 27 -7.61 -10.74 4.38
C GLU A 27 -8.13 -9.52 3.60
N ALA A 28 -8.88 -8.63 4.27
CA ALA A 28 -9.32 -7.38 3.69
C ALA A 28 -8.15 -6.43 3.39
N ILE A 29 -7.22 -6.24 4.33
CA ILE A 29 -6.04 -5.38 4.16
C ILE A 29 -5.22 -5.83 2.95
N VAL A 30 -4.91 -7.13 2.85
CA VAL A 30 -4.11 -7.67 1.74
C VAL A 30 -4.78 -7.45 0.39
N ARG A 31 -6.11 -7.62 0.30
CA ARG A 31 -6.86 -7.41 -0.94
C ARG A 31 -7.05 -5.94 -1.30
N LEU A 32 -7.24 -5.09 -0.30
CA LEU A 32 -7.57 -3.68 -0.51
C LEU A 32 -6.31 -2.82 -0.67
N LEU A 33 -5.16 -3.23 -0.14
CA LEU A 33 -3.94 -2.41 -0.18
C LEU A 33 -3.55 -1.95 -1.59
N PRO A 34 -3.55 -2.81 -2.64
CA PRO A 34 -3.28 -2.34 -4.01
C PRO A 34 -4.33 -1.33 -4.52
N LEU A 35 -5.60 -1.51 -4.15
CA LEU A 35 -6.69 -0.63 -4.56
C LEU A 35 -6.63 0.72 -3.85
N VAL A 36 -6.31 0.73 -2.55
CA VAL A 36 -6.11 1.96 -1.77
C VAL A 36 -4.90 2.74 -2.29
N HIS A 37 -3.81 2.05 -2.66
CA HIS A 37 -2.66 2.72 -3.28
C HIS A 37 -3.00 3.34 -4.63
N LEU A 38 -3.83 2.66 -5.45
CA LEU A 38 -4.31 3.20 -6.71
C LEU A 38 -5.14 4.48 -6.50
N GLU A 39 -6.05 4.49 -5.53
CA GLU A 39 -6.86 5.68 -5.21
C GLU A 39 -5.98 6.84 -4.68
N PHE A 40 -5.02 6.53 -3.81
CA PHE A 40 -4.02 7.49 -3.36
C PHE A 40 -3.25 8.11 -4.55
N ALA A 41 -2.76 7.30 -5.49
CA ALA A 41 -2.02 7.82 -6.64
C ALA A 41 -2.88 8.73 -7.53
N LEU A 42 -4.17 8.42 -7.71
CA LEU A 42 -5.11 9.31 -8.42
C LEU A 42 -5.26 10.66 -7.69
N SER A 43 -5.38 10.62 -6.36
CA SER A 43 -5.48 11.84 -5.55
C SER A 43 -4.23 12.71 -5.65
N GLU A 44 -3.03 12.10 -5.70
CA GLU A 44 -1.76 12.82 -5.87
C GLU A 44 -1.65 13.45 -7.27
N ILE A 45 -2.10 12.76 -8.34
CA ILE A 45 -2.13 13.34 -9.69
C ILE A 45 -3.01 14.59 -9.72
N GLU A 46 -4.21 14.53 -9.15
CA GLU A 46 -5.11 15.68 -9.07
C GLU A 46 -4.49 16.80 -8.23
N TYR A 47 -3.92 16.47 -7.07
CA TYR A 47 -3.27 17.42 -6.18
C TYR A 47 -2.10 18.15 -6.86
N PHE A 48 -1.19 17.42 -7.51
CA PHE A 48 -0.05 18.02 -8.20
C PHE A 48 -0.47 18.84 -9.41
N THR A 49 -1.51 18.42 -10.13
CA THR A 49 -1.98 19.15 -11.31
C THR A 49 -2.72 20.44 -10.93
N ALA A 50 -3.62 20.37 -9.94
CA ALA A 50 -4.60 21.42 -9.69
C ALA A 50 -4.31 22.30 -8.46
N VAL A 51 -3.54 21.81 -7.49
CA VAL A 51 -3.24 22.56 -6.26
C VAL A 51 -1.80 23.05 -6.25
N VAL A 52 -0.84 22.16 -6.53
CA VAL A 52 0.59 22.51 -6.53
C VAL A 52 1.00 23.13 -7.87
N GLU A 53 0.28 22.81 -8.95
CA GLU A 53 0.59 23.20 -10.32
C GLU A 53 2.00 22.73 -10.78
N ASP A 54 2.40 21.53 -10.32
CA ASP A 54 3.66 20.88 -10.68
C ASP A 54 3.40 19.67 -11.58
N LEU A 55 3.46 19.90 -12.89
CA LEU A 55 3.22 18.85 -13.89
C LEU A 55 4.30 17.76 -13.89
N ALA A 56 5.51 18.03 -13.39
CA ALA A 56 6.55 17.01 -13.32
C ALA A 56 6.23 16.01 -12.19
N SER A 57 5.80 16.51 -11.04
CA SER A 57 5.30 15.66 -9.96
C SER A 57 4.02 14.90 -10.35
N ALA A 58 3.10 15.54 -11.10
CA ALA A 58 1.91 14.87 -11.60
C ALA A 58 2.23 13.70 -12.56
N ALA A 59 3.21 13.89 -13.47
CA ALA A 59 3.68 12.84 -14.35
C ALA A 59 4.35 11.69 -13.57
N LEU A 60 5.15 12.00 -12.56
CA LEU A 60 5.76 10.99 -11.68
C LEU A 60 4.69 10.20 -10.90
N ALA A 61 3.65 10.86 -10.38
CA ALA A 61 2.54 10.18 -9.73
C ALA A 61 1.76 9.27 -10.70
N TRP A 62 1.62 9.67 -11.97
CA TRP A 62 1.02 8.83 -13.00
C TRP A 62 1.89 7.60 -13.35
N ASP A 63 3.15 7.82 -13.70
CA ASP A 63 4.02 6.74 -14.19
C ASP A 63 4.43 5.80 -13.05
N ASP A 64 4.94 6.32 -11.94
CA ASP A 64 5.56 5.52 -10.88
C ASP A 64 4.56 5.12 -9.78
N TYR A 65 3.64 6.01 -9.40
CA TYR A 65 2.73 5.72 -8.27
C TYR A 65 1.51 4.93 -8.73
N LEU A 66 0.86 5.35 -9.82
CA LEU A 66 -0.33 4.70 -10.33
C LEU A 66 0.01 3.42 -11.10
N ILE A 67 0.75 3.54 -12.21
CA ILE A 67 1.07 2.40 -13.09
C ILE A 67 2.15 1.53 -12.44
N GLY A 68 3.26 2.14 -12.03
CA GLY A 68 4.42 1.43 -11.48
C GLY A 68 4.08 0.57 -10.26
N HIS A 69 3.26 1.04 -9.33
CA HIS A 69 2.86 0.22 -8.19
C HIS A 69 1.79 -0.82 -8.55
N ALA A 70 0.88 -0.53 -9.49
CA ALA A 70 -0.06 -1.54 -9.98
C ALA A 70 0.67 -2.73 -10.62
N GLU A 71 1.73 -2.48 -11.38
CA GLU A 71 2.61 -3.51 -11.93
C GLU A 71 3.44 -4.17 -10.82
N TRP A 72 3.97 -3.40 -9.88
CA TRP A 72 4.76 -3.93 -8.77
C TRP A 72 3.96 -4.90 -7.88
N PHE A 73 2.70 -4.60 -7.57
CA PHE A 73 1.83 -5.51 -6.80
C PHE A 73 1.56 -6.83 -7.54
N GLN A 74 1.68 -6.85 -8.88
CA GLN A 74 1.58 -8.05 -9.71
C GLN A 74 2.93 -8.76 -9.90
N SER A 75 4.03 -8.19 -9.41
CA SER A 75 5.36 -8.77 -9.48
C SER A 75 5.64 -9.66 -8.27
N ALA A 76 6.62 -10.57 -8.38
CA ALA A 76 7.03 -11.44 -7.27
C ALA A 76 7.37 -10.66 -5.97
N PRO A 77 8.15 -9.56 -6.01
CA PRO A 77 8.31 -8.63 -4.89
C PRO A 77 7.03 -8.16 -4.20
N GLY A 78 6.03 -7.73 -4.98
CA GLY A 78 4.77 -7.20 -4.46
C GLY A 78 3.92 -8.29 -3.84
N GLU A 79 3.85 -9.45 -4.49
CA GLU A 79 3.17 -10.61 -3.91
C GLU A 79 3.86 -11.12 -2.63
N ASP A 80 5.20 -11.12 -2.58
CA ASP A 80 5.97 -11.48 -1.38
C ASP A 80 5.70 -10.51 -0.23
N PHE A 81 5.53 -9.22 -0.52
CA PHE A 81 5.14 -8.23 0.47
C PHE A 81 3.73 -8.50 1.03
N LEU A 82 2.76 -8.78 0.16
CA LEU A 82 1.39 -9.13 0.59
C LEU A 82 1.36 -10.43 1.42
N ARG A 83 2.10 -11.47 0.99
CA ARG A 83 2.27 -12.72 1.75
C ARG A 83 2.90 -12.48 3.12
N ALA A 84 3.88 -11.58 3.21
CA ALA A 84 4.50 -11.25 4.49
C ALA A 84 3.53 -10.59 5.48
N ILE A 85 2.62 -9.72 4.99
CA ILE A 85 1.55 -9.16 5.82
C ILE A 85 0.60 -10.25 6.30
N GLU A 86 0.17 -11.14 5.40
CA GLU A 86 -0.74 -12.24 5.73
C GLU A 86 -0.14 -13.19 6.79
N ALA A 87 1.15 -13.53 6.65
CA ALA A 87 1.85 -14.43 7.56
C ALA A 87 2.25 -13.77 8.89
N GLY A 88 2.54 -12.47 8.89
CA GLY A 88 3.03 -11.74 10.05
C GLY A 88 1.94 -11.33 11.05
N MET A 89 0.66 -11.41 10.67
CA MET A 89 -0.46 -11.08 11.54
C MET A 89 -1.08 -12.35 12.14
N PRO A 90 -1.16 -12.46 13.48
CA PRO A 90 -1.70 -13.65 14.12
C PRO A 90 -3.20 -13.80 13.82
N ALA A 91 -3.61 -14.97 13.37
CA ALA A 91 -5.02 -15.35 13.32
C ALA A 91 -5.54 -15.47 14.76
N ARG A 92 -6.13 -14.41 15.29
CA ARG A 92 -6.95 -14.47 16.51
C ARG A 92 -8.38 -14.81 16.15
#